data_AF-A0A6J4VWQ1-F1
#
_entry.id   AF-A0A6J4VWQ1-F1
#
_cell.length_a   1.000
_cell.length_b   1.000
_cell.length_c   1.000
_cell.angle_alpha   90.00
_cell.angle_beta   90.00
_cell.angle_gamma   90.00
#
_symmetry.space_group_name_H-M   'P 1'
#
loop_
_entity.id
_entity.type
_entity.pdbx_description
1 polymer ?
#
loop_
_entity_poly.entity_id
_entity_poly.type
_entity_poly.pdbx_seq_one_letter_code
_entity_poly.pdbx_strand_id
1 'polypeptide(L)'
;MAQTEPRPVEEASRGGEAERWPSRDDALALMTEYVKNPGLRRHMLAVEAAMRAYARRFGEDEERWAVAGILHDFDYEIHPTLDHHPQDGAPILRERGYPPELIETILSHADHLDTPRTTPMRLALYAVDEVTGFAGAVALVRPDKRIASVTPASF
;
A
#
# COMPACT_ATOMS: atom_id res chain seq x y z
N MET A 1 -39.31 5.56 54.97
CA MET A 1 -38.14 4.99 54.28
C MET A 1 -38.45 5.00 52.79
N ALA A 2 -38.11 6.09 52.11
CA ALA A 2 -38.36 6.24 50.67
C ALA A 2 -37.12 5.75 49.92
N GLN A 3 -37.31 4.70 49.13
CA GLN A 3 -36.29 4.06 48.31
C GLN A 3 -35.98 4.99 47.14
N THR A 4 -34.70 5.33 46.96
CA THR A 4 -34.23 6.12 45.82
C THR A 4 -34.09 5.18 44.63
N GLU A 5 -34.92 5.34 43.61
CA GLU A 5 -34.74 4.62 42.34
C GLU A 5 -33.52 5.18 41.59
N PRO A 6 -32.63 4.33 41.03
CA PRO A 6 -31.54 4.81 40.21
C PRO A 6 -32.04 5.29 38.85
N ARG A 7 -31.54 6.45 38.41
CA ARG A 7 -31.76 7.00 37.07
C ARG A 7 -31.26 6.04 35.99
N PRO A 8 -31.89 5.99 34.80
CA PRO A 8 -31.41 5.18 33.71
C PRO A 8 -30.04 5.69 33.27
N VAL A 9 -29.10 4.76 33.15
CA VAL A 9 -27.78 5.01 32.54
C VAL A 9 -28.03 5.16 31.06
N GLU A 10 -27.79 6.37 30.54
CA GLU A 10 -27.84 6.67 29.12
C GLU A 10 -26.77 5.80 28.43
N GLU A 11 -27.24 4.82 27.65
CA GLU A 11 -26.39 3.97 26.84
C GLU A 11 -25.72 4.85 25.78
N ALA A 12 -24.49 5.27 26.05
CA ALA A 12 -23.66 5.95 25.08
C ALA A 12 -23.52 5.01 23.87
N SER A 13 -24.21 5.35 22.78
CA SER A 13 -24.09 4.68 21.50
C SER A 13 -22.64 4.80 21.03
N ARG A 14 -21.82 3.79 21.36
CA ARG A 14 -20.53 3.57 20.70
C ARG A 14 -20.81 3.00 19.32
N GLY A 15 -21.30 3.86 18.43
CA GLY A 15 -21.21 3.62 17.00
C GLY A 15 -19.74 3.65 16.65
N GLY A 16 -19.15 2.48 16.39
CA GLY A 16 -17.77 2.37 15.94
C GLY A 16 -17.60 3.17 14.66
N GLU A 17 -16.60 4.06 14.64
CA GLU A 17 -16.12 4.65 13.39
C GLU A 17 -15.67 3.49 12.51
N ALA A 18 -16.44 3.20 11.46
CA ALA A 18 -16.05 2.21 10.48
C ALA A 18 -14.67 2.60 9.92
N GLU A 19 -13.75 1.64 9.92
CA GLU A 19 -12.40 1.71 9.35
C GLU A 19 -12.41 2.43 7.99
N ARG A 20 -12.04 3.71 7.99
CA ARG A 20 -12.00 4.56 6.80
C ARG A 20 -10.76 4.21 6.00
N TRP A 21 -10.91 3.97 4.70
CA TRP A 21 -9.76 3.85 3.81
C TRP A 21 -8.96 5.18 3.81
N PRO A 22 -7.63 5.15 4.00
CA PRO A 22 -6.83 6.37 4.07
C PRO A 22 -6.86 7.11 2.73
N SER A 23 -6.67 8.43 2.75
CA SER A 23 -6.50 9.18 1.51
C SER A 23 -5.12 8.94 0.91
N ARG A 24 -4.97 9.29 -0.36
CA ARG A 24 -3.65 9.31 -1.02
C ARG A 24 -2.65 10.19 -0.28
N ASP A 25 -3.10 11.32 0.26
CA ASP A 25 -2.24 12.24 1.01
C ASP A 25 -1.77 11.63 2.35
N ASP A 26 -2.65 10.89 3.03
CA ASP A 26 -2.28 10.12 4.24
C ASP A 26 -1.22 9.06 3.91
N ALA A 27 -1.38 8.37 2.77
CA ALA A 27 -0.41 7.38 2.31
C ALA A 27 0.95 8.01 1.96
N LEU A 28 0.95 9.16 1.27
CA LEU A 28 2.17 9.90 0.96
C LEU A 28 2.88 10.39 2.23
N ALA A 29 2.13 10.90 3.21
CA ALA A 29 2.68 11.34 4.48
C ALA A 29 3.41 10.17 5.18
N LEU A 30 2.74 9.02 5.30
CA LEU A 30 3.32 7.80 5.89
C LEU A 30 4.56 7.32 5.11
N MET A 31 4.50 7.24 3.78
CA MET A 31 5.66 6.92 2.95
C MET A 31 6.83 7.86 3.24
N THR A 32 6.59 9.17 3.28
CA THR A 32 7.68 10.14 3.50
C THR A 32 8.25 10.10 4.91
N GLU A 33 7.48 9.62 5.88
CA GLU A 33 7.90 9.41 7.26
C GLU A 33 8.93 8.28 7.35
N TYR A 34 8.69 7.14 6.72
CA TYR A 34 9.54 5.94 6.87
C TYR A 34 10.59 5.77 5.76
N VAL A 35 10.29 6.21 4.54
CA VAL A 35 11.17 6.05 3.38
C VAL A 35 11.89 7.37 3.12
N LYS A 36 13.22 7.44 3.24
CA LYS A 36 14.03 8.64 2.94
C LYS A 36 14.72 8.57 1.58
N ASN A 37 14.91 7.37 1.04
CA ASN A 37 15.56 7.11 -0.23
C ASN A 37 14.67 7.59 -1.40
N PRO A 38 15.12 8.57 -2.20
CA PRO A 38 14.34 9.09 -3.32
C PRO A 38 14.21 8.08 -4.49
N GLY A 39 15.06 7.07 -4.56
CA GLY A 39 14.90 5.93 -5.47
C GLY A 39 13.70 5.07 -5.08
N LEU A 40 13.62 4.67 -3.82
CA LEU A 40 12.52 3.86 -3.30
C LEU A 40 11.17 4.60 -3.36
N ARG A 41 11.15 5.89 -3.01
CA ARG A 41 9.93 6.72 -3.21
C ARG A 41 9.48 6.76 -4.68
N ARG A 42 10.43 6.82 -5.63
CA ARG A 42 10.09 6.80 -7.06
C ARG A 42 9.54 5.44 -7.51
N HIS A 43 10.06 4.34 -6.96
CA HIS A 43 9.53 2.99 -7.14
C HIS A 43 8.07 2.92 -6.66
N MET A 44 7.80 3.31 -5.42
CA MET A 44 6.45 3.32 -4.83
C MET A 44 5.45 4.17 -5.63
N LEU A 45 5.87 5.34 -6.14
CA LEU A 45 5.05 6.17 -7.02
C LEU A 45 4.85 5.56 -8.43
N ALA A 46 5.80 4.77 -8.92
CA ALA A 46 5.63 4.03 -10.18
C ALA A 46 4.64 2.87 -10.02
N VAL A 47 4.70 2.15 -8.90
CA VAL A 47 3.72 1.13 -8.50
C VAL A 47 2.33 1.76 -8.36
N GLU A 48 2.21 2.91 -7.71
CA GLU A 48 0.95 3.68 -7.65
C GLU A 48 0.37 3.93 -9.05
N ALA A 49 1.18 4.42 -9.99
CA ALA A 49 0.73 4.73 -11.34
C ALA A 49 0.22 3.48 -12.08
N ALA A 50 0.91 2.34 -11.92
CA ALA A 50 0.51 1.06 -12.49
C ALA A 50 -0.79 0.53 -11.84
N MET A 51 -0.90 0.63 -10.51
CA MET A 51 -2.10 0.25 -9.76
C MET A 51 -3.32 1.04 -10.21
N ARG A 52 -3.21 2.36 -10.35
CA ARG A 52 -4.30 3.21 -10.89
C ARG A 52 -4.70 2.79 -12.32
N ALA A 53 -3.74 2.39 -13.15
CA ALA A 53 -4.03 1.92 -14.51
C ALA A 53 -4.84 0.60 -14.51
N TYR A 54 -4.51 -0.34 -13.61
CA TYR A 54 -5.29 -1.56 -13.45
C TYR A 54 -6.66 -1.32 -12.81
N ALA A 55 -6.77 -0.40 -11.85
CA ALA A 55 -8.06 0.00 -11.29
C ALA A 55 -9.03 0.47 -12.38
N ARG A 56 -8.58 1.38 -13.26
CA ARG A 56 -9.35 1.81 -14.44
C ARG A 56 -9.74 0.66 -15.36
N ARG A 57 -8.81 -0.27 -15.61
CA ARG A 57 -9.05 -1.45 -16.45
C ARG A 57 -10.12 -2.36 -15.89
N PHE A 58 -10.19 -2.49 -14.56
CA PHE A 58 -11.15 -3.36 -13.87
C PHE A 58 -12.43 -2.64 -13.43
N GLY A 59 -12.53 -1.31 -13.61
CA GLY A 59 -13.67 -0.53 -13.15
C GLY A 59 -13.72 -0.35 -11.63
N GLU A 60 -12.55 -0.36 -10.99
CA GLU A 60 -12.38 -0.27 -9.53
C GLU A 60 -12.02 1.16 -9.09
N ASP A 61 -12.02 1.39 -7.78
CA ASP A 61 -11.65 2.67 -7.17
C ASP A 61 -10.15 2.96 -7.28
N GLU A 62 -9.79 3.92 -8.14
CA GLU A 62 -8.40 4.32 -8.38
C GLU A 62 -7.68 4.83 -7.12
N GLU A 63 -8.36 5.53 -6.22
CA GLU A 63 -7.72 6.08 -5.01
C GLU A 63 -7.41 4.96 -4.02
N ARG A 64 -8.27 3.94 -3.94
CA ARG A 64 -7.97 2.78 -3.09
C ARG A 64 -6.75 2.01 -3.57
N TRP A 65 -6.66 1.79 -4.88
CA TRP A 65 -5.53 1.11 -5.51
C TRP A 65 -4.24 1.93 -5.43
N ALA A 66 -4.34 3.25 -5.53
CA ALA A 66 -3.21 4.14 -5.36
C ALA A 66 -2.57 4.03 -3.98
N VAL A 67 -3.39 4.02 -2.92
CA VAL A 67 -2.91 3.85 -1.53
C VAL A 67 -2.14 2.54 -1.37
N ALA A 68 -2.66 1.42 -1.90
CA ALA A 68 -1.97 0.14 -1.84
C ALA A 68 -0.60 0.19 -2.53
N GLY A 69 -0.53 0.81 -3.72
CA GLY A 69 0.73 0.99 -4.44
C GLY A 69 1.72 1.91 -3.71
N ILE A 70 1.25 3.01 -3.10
CA ILE A 70 2.11 3.91 -2.33
C ILE A 70 2.67 3.20 -1.10
N LEU A 71 1.89 2.35 -0.42
CA LEU A 71 2.28 1.82 0.88
C LEU A 71 2.92 0.44 0.85
N HIS A 72 2.99 -0.26 -0.28
CA HIS A 72 3.51 -1.64 -0.29
C HIS A 72 4.91 -1.78 0.35
N ASP A 73 5.80 -0.82 0.08
CA ASP A 73 7.21 -0.81 0.54
C ASP A 73 7.51 0.18 1.67
N PHE A 74 6.50 0.72 2.35
CA PHE A 74 6.71 1.83 3.28
C PHE A 74 7.68 1.51 4.43
N ASP A 75 7.77 0.24 4.84
CA ASP A 75 8.62 -0.22 5.94
C ASP A 75 9.97 -0.76 5.48
N TYR A 76 10.23 -0.87 4.17
CA TYR A 76 11.43 -1.51 3.64
C TYR A 76 12.74 -0.92 4.20
N GLU A 77 12.83 0.40 4.39
CA GLU A 77 14.05 1.03 4.93
C GLU A 77 14.33 0.68 6.39
N ILE A 78 13.29 0.42 7.18
CA ILE A 78 13.42 0.05 8.59
C ILE A 78 13.46 -1.49 8.77
N HIS A 79 13.01 -2.25 7.77
CA HIS A 79 12.94 -3.72 7.75
C HIS A 79 13.48 -4.31 6.43
N PRO A 80 14.76 -4.11 6.05
CA PRO A 80 15.24 -4.32 4.68
C PRO A 80 15.45 -5.78 4.25
N THR A 81 15.03 -6.75 5.06
CA THR A 81 15.28 -8.17 4.81
C THR A 81 13.95 -8.92 4.64
N LEU A 82 13.97 -10.02 3.89
CA LEU A 82 12.77 -10.82 3.62
C LEU A 82 12.14 -11.40 4.90
N ASP A 83 12.94 -11.70 5.92
CA ASP A 83 12.45 -12.17 7.21
C ASP A 83 11.80 -11.07 8.07
N HIS A 84 11.86 -9.80 7.63
CA HIS A 84 11.23 -8.66 8.32
C HIS A 84 10.19 -7.91 7.46
N HIS A 85 10.46 -7.61 6.19
CA HIS A 85 9.52 -6.91 5.32
C HIS A 85 8.66 -7.87 4.48
N PRO A 86 7.34 -7.62 4.34
CA PRO A 86 6.56 -6.50 4.90
C PRO A 86 5.90 -6.76 6.27
N GLN A 87 6.13 -7.95 6.85
CA GLN A 87 5.40 -8.42 8.04
C GLN A 87 5.58 -7.53 9.27
N ASP A 88 6.74 -6.90 9.44
CA ASP A 88 7.05 -6.02 10.57
C ASP A 88 6.49 -4.59 10.39
N GLY A 89 6.15 -4.19 9.16
CA GLY A 89 5.37 -2.99 8.88
C GLY A 89 3.89 -3.14 9.22
N ALA A 90 3.33 -4.35 9.14
CA ALA A 90 1.89 -4.56 9.38
C ALA A 90 1.42 -4.12 10.80
N PRO A 91 2.14 -4.39 11.90
CA PRO A 91 1.83 -3.83 13.22
C PRO A 91 1.72 -2.30 13.22
N ILE A 92 2.62 -1.58 12.54
CA ILE A 92 2.60 -0.11 12.47
C ILE A 92 1.30 0.38 11.83
N LEU A 93 0.88 -0.26 10.73
CA LEU A 93 -0.38 0.08 10.06
C LEU A 93 -1.60 -0.20 10.95
N ARG A 94 -1.61 -1.35 11.66
CA ARG A 94 -2.68 -1.70 12.60
C ARG A 94 -2.79 -0.70 13.74
N GLU A 95 -1.68 -0.32 14.35
CA GLU A 95 -1.63 0.67 15.44
C GLU A 95 -2.12 2.05 15.00
N ARG A 96 -1.92 2.40 13.72
CA ARG A 96 -2.42 3.63 13.12
C ARG A 96 -3.87 3.54 12.61
N GLY A 97 -4.54 2.39 12.79
CA GLY A 97 -5.95 2.20 12.40
C GLY A 97 -6.17 2.03 10.90
N TYR A 98 -5.17 1.58 10.13
CA TYR A 98 -5.35 1.26 8.72
C TYR A 98 -6.18 -0.02 8.57
N PRO A 99 -7.06 -0.11 7.57
CA PRO A 99 -8.00 -1.23 7.45
C PRO A 99 -7.28 -2.56 7.16
N PRO A 100 -7.74 -3.69 7.74
CA PRO A 100 -7.17 -5.01 7.52
C PRO A 100 -7.05 -5.40 6.05
N GLU A 101 -8.03 -5.03 5.22
CA GLU A 101 -8.02 -5.30 3.78
C GLU A 101 -6.78 -4.70 3.08
N LEU A 102 -6.39 -3.48 3.44
CA LEU A 102 -5.20 -2.81 2.91
C LEU A 102 -3.92 -3.50 3.42
N ILE A 103 -3.88 -3.82 4.70
CA ILE A 103 -2.73 -4.48 5.32
C ILE A 103 -2.49 -5.84 4.67
N GLU A 104 -3.53 -6.67 4.53
CA GLU A 104 -3.44 -7.96 3.83
C GLU A 104 -3.05 -7.79 2.36
N THR A 105 -3.49 -6.70 1.71
CA THR A 105 -3.08 -6.41 0.34
C THR A 105 -1.59 -6.13 0.26
N ILE A 106 -1.06 -5.30 1.17
CA ILE A 106 0.37 -5.05 1.30
C ILE A 106 1.10 -6.37 1.58
N LEU A 107 0.71 -7.15 2.58
CA LEU A 107 1.36 -8.44 2.89
C LEU A 107 1.38 -9.41 1.70
N SER A 108 0.40 -9.32 0.79
CA SER A 108 0.30 -10.18 -0.38
C SER A 108 1.29 -9.89 -1.51
N HIS A 109 2.10 -8.84 -1.46
CA HIS A 109 3.16 -8.63 -2.46
C HIS A 109 4.39 -9.52 -2.18
N ALA A 110 4.58 -9.95 -0.94
CA ALA A 110 5.68 -10.81 -0.54
C ALA A 110 5.42 -12.30 -0.85
N ASP A 111 6.35 -12.94 -1.56
CA ASP A 111 6.27 -14.37 -1.89
C ASP A 111 6.55 -15.29 -0.70
N HIS A 112 7.34 -14.85 0.28
CA HIS A 112 7.66 -15.63 1.47
C HIS A 112 6.54 -15.63 2.52
N LEU A 113 5.53 -14.77 2.36
CA LEU A 113 4.33 -14.80 3.16
C LEU A 113 3.28 -15.58 2.38
N ASP A 114 2.74 -16.65 2.96
CA ASP A 114 1.64 -17.46 2.40
C ASP A 114 0.29 -16.69 2.33
N THR A 115 0.33 -15.37 2.15
CA THR A 115 -0.82 -14.47 2.04
C THR A 115 -1.49 -14.67 0.68
N PRO A 116 -2.77 -15.10 0.63
CA PRO A 116 -3.44 -15.38 -0.64
C PRO A 116 -3.67 -14.13 -1.49
N ARG A 117 -3.34 -14.25 -2.78
CA ARG A 117 -3.63 -13.25 -3.83
C ARG A 117 -4.96 -13.56 -4.53
N THR A 118 -6.06 -13.42 -3.79
CA THR A 118 -7.41 -13.82 -4.23
C THR A 118 -8.25 -12.69 -4.84
N THR A 119 -7.75 -11.44 -4.80
CA THR A 119 -8.45 -10.28 -5.36
C THR A 119 -7.69 -9.70 -6.55
N PRO A 120 -8.37 -8.99 -7.47
CA PRO A 120 -7.70 -8.28 -8.56
C PRO A 120 -6.62 -7.30 -8.08
N MET A 121 -6.86 -6.59 -6.97
CA MET A 121 -5.91 -5.63 -6.39
C MET A 121 -4.61 -6.33 -5.94
N ARG A 122 -4.72 -7.46 -5.23
CA ARG A 122 -3.55 -8.22 -4.76
C ARG A 122 -2.75 -8.83 -5.91
N LEU A 123 -3.44 -9.39 -6.89
CA LEU A 123 -2.81 -9.92 -8.10
C LEU A 123 -2.09 -8.83 -8.89
N ALA A 124 -2.72 -7.66 -9.02
CA ALA A 124 -2.11 -6.53 -9.72
C ALA A 124 -0.91 -5.98 -8.96
N LEU A 125 -1.01 -5.77 -7.63
CA LEU A 125 0.10 -5.26 -6.82
C LEU A 125 1.34 -6.12 -6.98
N TYR A 126 1.18 -7.44 -6.79
CA TYR A 126 2.27 -8.39 -7.01
C TYR A 126 2.83 -8.36 -8.43
N ALA A 127 1.96 -8.28 -9.44
CA ALA A 127 2.40 -8.29 -10.84
C ALA A 127 3.15 -7.01 -11.24
N VAL A 128 2.80 -5.85 -10.68
CA VAL A 128 3.37 -4.57 -11.12
C VAL A 128 4.60 -4.15 -10.32
N ASP A 129 4.77 -4.63 -9.09
CA ASP A 129 5.87 -4.27 -8.20
C ASP A 129 7.23 -4.43 -8.90
N GLU A 130 7.68 -5.67 -9.11
CA GLU A 130 8.97 -5.96 -9.76
C GLU A 130 9.07 -5.41 -11.20
N VAL A 131 7.96 -5.38 -11.95
CA VAL A 131 7.95 -4.88 -13.33
C VAL A 131 8.25 -3.39 -13.38
N THR A 132 7.71 -2.61 -12.43
CA THR A 132 7.99 -1.17 -12.36
C THR A 132 9.41 -0.89 -11.90
N GLY A 133 9.94 -1.67 -10.94
CA GLY A 133 11.34 -1.62 -10.53
C GLY A 133 12.29 -1.91 -11.71
N PHE A 134 11.99 -2.96 -12.47
CA PHE A 134 12.75 -3.31 -13.68
C PHE A 134 12.70 -2.20 -14.74
N ALA A 135 11.53 -1.64 -15.04
CA ALA A 135 11.40 -0.51 -15.97
C ALA A 135 12.21 0.70 -15.48
N GLY A 136 12.19 0.99 -14.17
CA GLY A 136 13.01 2.02 -13.55
C GLY A 136 14.51 1.78 -13.74
N ALA A 137 14.98 0.56 -13.48
CA ALA A 137 16.38 0.17 -13.67
C ALA A 137 16.82 0.31 -15.14
N VAL A 138 15.99 -0.16 -16.08
CA VAL A 138 16.22 -0.02 -17.53
C VAL A 138 16.36 1.45 -17.91
N ALA A 139 15.52 2.34 -17.36
CA ALA A 139 15.67 3.77 -17.60
C ALA A 139 17.01 4.29 -17.05
N LEU A 140 17.38 3.94 -15.81
CA LEU A 140 18.58 4.46 -15.15
C LEU A 140 19.90 4.09 -15.81
N VAL A 141 19.98 2.97 -16.53
CA VAL A 141 21.19 2.57 -17.28
C VAL A 141 21.33 3.27 -18.64
N ARG A 142 20.32 4.02 -19.08
CA ARG A 142 20.39 4.78 -20.34
C ARG A 142 21.09 6.13 -20.14
N PRO A 143 21.83 6.63 -21.15
CA PRO A 143 22.51 7.93 -21.05
C PRO A 143 21.58 9.09 -20.70
N ASP A 144 20.35 9.08 -21.21
CA ASP A 144 19.34 10.12 -21.00
C ASP A 144 18.40 9.83 -19.83
N LYS A 145 18.51 8.65 -19.21
CA LYS A 145 17.70 8.18 -18.07
C LYS A 145 16.19 8.09 -18.36
N ARG A 146 15.80 7.81 -19.61
CA ARG A 146 14.39 7.79 -20.05
C ARG A 146 13.95 6.41 -20.53
N ILE A 147 12.85 5.91 -19.98
CA ILE A 147 12.22 4.66 -20.47
C ILE A 147 11.69 4.81 -21.89
N ALA A 148 11.18 6.00 -22.25
CA ALA A 148 10.65 6.29 -23.58
C ALA A 148 11.69 6.16 -24.71
N SER A 149 12.98 6.18 -24.38
CA SER A 149 14.07 6.03 -25.33
C SER A 149 14.43 4.57 -25.58
N VAL A 150 13.79 3.62 -24.89
CA VAL A 150 13.96 2.18 -25.10
C VAL A 150 13.20 1.77 -26.36
N THR A 151 13.95 1.28 -27.34
CA THR A 151 13.40 0.70 -28.57
C THR A 151 13.49 -0.82 -28.48
N PRO A 152 12.45 -1.58 -28.88
CA PRO A 152 12.56 -3.01 -28.98
C PRO A 152 13.65 -3.39 -30.00
N ALA A 153 14.26 -4.56 -29.81
CA ALA A 153 15.10 -5.12 -30.86
C ALA A 153 14.23 -5.30 -32.11
N SER A 154 14.64 -4.69 -33.22
CA SER A 154 14.05 -4.99 -34.51
C SER A 154 14.49 -6.38 -34.92
N PHE A 155 13.53 -7.28 -35.15
CA PHE A 155 13.76 -8.59 -35.76
C PHE A 155 13.72 -8.48 -37.29
#